data_AF-A0A0V1LYU1-F1
#
_entry.id   AF-A0A0V1LYU1-F1
#
_cell.length_a   1.000
_cell.length_b   1.000
_cell.length_c   1.000
_cell.angle_alpha   90.00
_cell.angle_beta   90.00
_cell.angle_gamma   90.00
#
_symmetry.space_group_name_H-M   'P 1'
#
loop_
_entity.id
_entity.type
_entity.pdbx_description
1 polymer ?
#
loop_
_entity_poly.entity_id
_entity_poly.type
_entity_poly.pdbx_seq_one_letter_code
_entity_poly.pdbx_strand_id
1 'polypeptide(L)'
;MRASMVSGLLLLLLGLVALPAKGLMPYSRSLWDVMLPSDHDPFRILEQTPFTMPKAVDTLALALARADWKETPQAHVISLDVPG
;
A
#
# COMPACT_ATOMS: atom_id res chain seq x y z
N MET A 1 17.41 -0.34 -32.85
CA MET A 1 16.61 -1.38 -32.16
C MET A 1 16.81 -1.39 -30.65
N ARG A 2 18.03 -1.56 -30.11
CA ARG A 2 18.26 -1.64 -28.65
C ARG A 2 17.77 -0.43 -27.84
N ALA A 3 18.07 0.80 -28.28
CA ALA A 3 17.63 2.02 -27.59
C ALA A 3 16.09 2.21 -27.61
N SER A 4 15.43 1.77 -28.68
CA SER A 4 13.96 1.83 -28.81
C SER A 4 13.27 0.81 -27.89
N MET A 5 13.87 -0.37 -27.70
CA MET A 5 13.40 -1.35 -26.71
C MET A 5 13.55 -0.84 -25.28
N VAL A 6 14.69 -0.21 -24.95
CA VAL A 6 14.93 0.36 -23.62
C VAL A 6 13.96 1.51 -23.34
N SER A 7 13.72 2.38 -24.32
CA SER A 7 12.74 3.47 -24.21
C SER A 7 11.31 2.95 -24.06
N GLY A 8 10.93 1.92 -24.83
CA GLY A 8 9.62 1.27 -24.69
C GLY A 8 9.41 0.61 -23.33
N LEU A 9 10.44 -0.05 -22.78
CA LEU A 9 10.40 -0.62 -21.44
C LEU A 9 10.30 0.46 -20.36
N LEU A 10 11.03 1.57 -20.51
CA LEU A 10 10.97 2.69 -19.57
C LEU A 10 9.58 3.33 -19.54
N LEU A 11 8.97 3.54 -20.70
CA LEU A 11 7.61 4.06 -20.84
C LEU A 11 6.56 3.12 -20.26
N LEU A 12 6.73 1.80 -20.44
CA LEU A 12 5.88 0.79 -19.82
C LEU A 12 5.98 0.85 -18.29
N LEU A 13 7.20 0.90 -17.73
CA LEU A 13 7.44 0.98 -16.29
C LEU A 13 6.86 2.27 -15.68
N LEU A 14 7.03 3.42 -16.35
CA LEU A 14 6.43 4.69 -15.95
C LEU A 14 4.89 4.63 -15.95
N GLY A 15 4.29 3.94 -16.92
CA GLY A 15 2.84 3.74 -16.98
C GLY A 15 2.28 2.87 -15.85
N LEU A 16 3.03 1.85 -15.40
CA LEU A 16 2.62 0.99 -14.28
C LEU A 16 2.66 1.69 -12.92
N VAL A 17 3.56 2.67 -12.73
CA VAL A 17 3.68 3.43 -11.46
C VAL A 17 2.47 4.32 -11.20
N ALA A 18 1.75 4.74 -12.25
CA ALA A 18 0.69 5.73 -12.17
C ALA A 18 -0.72 5.14 -11.95
N LEU A 19 -0.86 3.81 -11.84
CA LEU A 19 -2.18 3.22 -11.63
C LEU A 19 -2.61 3.41 -10.16
N PRO A 20 -3.72 4.12 -9.89
CA PRO A 20 -4.22 4.25 -8.53
C PRO A 20 -4.65 2.86 -8.02
N ALA A 21 -3.86 2.30 -7.11
CA ALA A 21 -4.21 1.05 -6.45
C ALA A 21 -5.22 1.34 -5.32
N LYS A 22 -6.36 0.65 -5.32
CA LYS A 22 -7.27 0.60 -4.17
C LYS A 22 -6.59 -0.23 -3.08
N GLY A 23 -5.74 0.40 -2.28
CA GLY A 23 -5.13 -0.22 -1.12
C GLY A 23 -6.17 -0.53 -0.04
N LEU A 24 -5.93 -1.57 0.75
CA LEU A 24 -6.77 -1.91 1.92
C LEU A 24 -6.75 -0.83 3.00
N MET A 25 -5.77 0.08 2.94
CA MET A 25 -5.72 1.27 3.77
C MET A 25 -5.90 2.52 2.90
N PRO A 26 -6.72 3.49 3.35
CA PRO A 26 -6.94 4.75 2.65
C PRO A 26 -5.71 5.65 2.82
N TYR A 27 -4.61 5.31 2.14
CA TYR A 27 -3.47 6.21 2.04
C TYR A 27 -3.84 7.33 1.08
N SER A 28 -3.93 8.56 1.61
CA SER A 28 -4.16 9.78 0.83
C SER A 28 -2.88 10.31 0.16
N ARG A 29 -1.72 9.69 0.44
CA ARG A 29 -0.40 10.07 -0.08
C ARG A 29 -0.06 9.34 -1.37
N SER A 30 0.86 9.92 -2.15
CA SER A 30 1.41 9.26 -3.34
C SER A 30 2.26 8.05 -2.94
N LEU A 31 2.39 7.05 -3.82
CA LEU A 31 3.27 5.88 -3.62
C LEU A 31 4.71 6.29 -3.28
N TRP A 32 5.19 7.39 -3.84
CA TRP A 32 6.54 7.90 -3.64
C TRP A 32 6.78 8.43 -2.23
N ASP A 33 5.78 9.10 -1.63
CA ASP A 33 5.86 9.58 -0.24
C ASP A 33 5.87 8.42 0.78
N VAL A 34 5.38 7.24 0.37
CA VAL A 34 5.40 6.02 1.17
C VAL A 34 6.72 5.26 1.01
N MET A 35 7.21 5.10 -0.22
CA MET A 35 8.45 4.36 -0.49
C MET A 35 9.71 5.15 -0.12
N LEU A 36 9.63 6.48 -0.16
CA LEU A 36 10.71 7.39 0.20
C LEU A 36 10.16 8.41 1.19
N PRO A 37 9.98 8.04 2.47
CA PRO A 37 9.55 8.98 3.48
C PRO A 37 10.60 10.09 3.57
N SER A 38 10.25 11.28 3.09
CA SER A 38 11.09 12.47 3.18
C SER A 38 11.17 13.01 4.62
N ASP A 39 10.25 12.56 5.48
CA ASP A 39 10.23 12.83 6.91
C ASP A 39 10.69 11.63 7.73
N HIS A 40 11.55 11.87 8.71
CA HIS A 40 12.01 10.88 9.69
C HIS A 40 10.97 10.60 10.79
N ASP A 41 9.82 11.29 10.79
CA ASP A 41 8.76 11.09 11.78
C ASP A 41 7.69 10.10 11.28
N PRO A 42 7.65 8.86 11.82
CA PRO A 42 6.68 7.86 11.40
C PRO A 42 5.24 8.20 11.81
N PHE A 43 5.02 9.17 12.70
CA PHE A 43 3.70 9.51 13.22
C PHE A 43 3.00 10.65 12.47
N ARG A 44 3.70 11.36 11.58
CA ARG A 44 3.15 12.49 10.80
C ARG A 44 1.92 12.10 9.94
N ILE A 45 1.77 10.82 9.61
CA ILE A 45 0.59 10.29 8.90
C ILE A 45 -0.71 10.44 9.71
N LEU A 46 -0.61 10.47 11.04
CA LEU A 46 -1.75 10.61 11.95
C LEU A 46 -2.32 12.04 11.97
N GLU A 47 -1.52 13.04 11.60
CA GLU A 47 -1.94 14.45 11.56
C GLU A 47 -2.79 14.78 10.32
N GLN A 48 -2.56 14.05 9.21
CA GLN A 48 -3.18 14.33 7.92
C GLN A 48 -4.48 13.56 7.68
N THR A 49 -4.76 12.57 8.52
CA THR A 49 -5.99 11.80 8.42
C THR A 49 -6.94 12.35 9.47
N PRO A 50 -7.91 13.23 9.12
CA PRO A 50 -9.00 13.48 10.04
C PRO A 50 -9.62 12.12 10.35
N PHE A 51 -9.57 11.71 11.62
CA PHE A 51 -10.07 10.43 12.10
C PHE A 51 -11.61 10.38 12.07
N THR A 52 -12.23 11.02 11.08
CA THR A 52 -13.64 10.86 10.75
C THR A 52 -13.77 9.60 9.92
N MET A 53 -13.58 8.44 10.55
CA MET A 53 -14.11 7.21 9.97
C MET A 53 -15.62 7.40 9.84
N PRO A 54 -16.21 7.29 8.64
CA PRO A 54 -17.65 7.30 8.53
C PRO A 54 -18.15 6.14 9.39
N LYS A 55 -19.02 6.43 10.37
CA LYS A 55 -19.63 5.44 11.28
C LYS A 55 -20.29 4.25 10.56
N ALA A 56 -20.48 4.37 9.25
CA ALA A 56 -21.17 3.43 8.36
C ALA A 56 -20.27 2.85 7.25
N VAL A 57 -18.94 2.99 7.30
CA VAL A 57 -18.11 1.99 6.60
C VAL A 57 -18.18 0.76 7.49
N ASP A 58 -19.24 -0.02 7.28
CA ASP A 58 -19.61 -1.13 8.12
C ASP A 58 -18.36 -1.89 8.52
N THR A 59 -18.20 -2.08 9.82
CA THR A 59 -17.14 -2.93 10.39
C THR A 59 -17.09 -4.30 9.70
N LEU A 60 -18.15 -4.74 9.02
CA LEU A 60 -18.21 -5.91 8.14
C LEU A 60 -17.44 -5.78 6.81
N ALA A 61 -17.37 -4.60 6.19
CA ALA A 61 -16.56 -4.37 4.98
C ALA A 61 -15.05 -4.22 5.29
N LEU A 62 -14.73 -3.85 6.54
CA LEU A 62 -13.37 -3.75 7.09
C LEU A 62 -12.95 -4.98 7.94
N ALA A 63 -13.88 -5.88 8.26
CA ALA A 63 -13.61 -7.14 8.96
C ALA A 63 -13.02 -8.16 8.00
N LEU A 64 -11.88 -7.83 7.41
CA LEU A 64 -10.99 -8.83 6.86
C LEU A 64 -10.44 -9.64 8.04
N ALA A 65 -10.27 -10.95 7.84
CA ALA A 65 -9.54 -11.79 8.78
C ALA A 65 -8.23 -11.10 9.15
N ARG A 66 -7.94 -10.96 10.46
CA ARG A 66 -6.69 -10.34 10.92
C ARG A 66 -5.54 -11.09 10.26
N ALA A 67 -4.68 -10.37 9.57
CA ALA A 67 -3.53 -10.94 8.89
C ALA A 67 -2.23 -10.42 9.52
N ASP A 68 -1.34 -11.34 9.89
CA ASP A 68 0.02 -11.02 10.30
C ASP A 68 1.00 -11.46 9.21
N TRP A 69 1.96 -10.61 8.88
CA TRP A 69 3.03 -10.93 7.93
C TRP A 69 4.39 -10.83 8.61
N LYS A 70 5.15 -11.92 8.54
CA LYS A 70 6.55 -11.99 8.96
C LYS A 70 7.44 -12.38 7.79
N GLU A 71 8.43 -11.53 7.48
CA GLU A 71 9.50 -11.86 6.56
C GLU A 71 10.64 -12.59 7.28
N THR A 72 11.12 -13.69 6.69
CA THR A 72 12.29 -14.44 7.17
C THR A 72 13.24 -14.71 6.01
N PRO A 73 14.52 -15.03 6.27
CA PRO A 73 15.46 -15.35 5.18
C PRO A 73 15.03 -16.55 4.32
N GLN A 74 14.21 -17.46 4.86
CA GLN A 74 13.80 -18.69 4.19
C GLN A 74 12.46 -18.54 3.46
N ALA A 75 11.53 -17.75 4.02
CA ALA A 75 10.18 -17.58 3.48
C ALA A 75 9.45 -16.36 4.05
N HIS A 76 8.41 -15.92 3.35
CA HIS A 76 7.39 -15.04 3.91
C HIS A 76 6.31 -15.87 4.59
N VAL A 77 6.07 -15.62 5.87
CA VAL A 77 5.02 -16.28 6.65
C VAL A 77 3.85 -15.32 6.79
N ILE A 78 2.68 -15.71 6.28
CA ILE A 78 1.44 -14.95 6.36
C ILE A 78 0.43 -15.80 7.15
N SER A 79 -0.04 -15.27 8.27
CA SER A 79 -1.02 -15.92 9.15
C SER A 79 -2.33 -15.15 9.10
N LEU A 80 -3.47 -15.85 9.03
CA LEU A 80 -4.80 -15.22 9.02
C LEU A 80 -5.69 -15.85 10.10
N ASP A 81 -6.33 -15.01 10.93
CA ASP A 81 -7.33 -15.43 11.90
C ASP A 81 -8.68 -15.64 11.20
N VAL A 82 -9.01 -16.91 10.88
CA VAL A 82 -10.28 -17.30 10.27
C VAL A 82 -11.20 -17.93 11.32
N PRO A 83 -12.30 -17.27 11.73
CA PRO A 83 -13.27 -17.86 12.64
C PRO A 83 -14.04 -19.01 11.96
N GLY A 84 -14.35 -20.06 12.72
CA GLY A 84 -15.09 -21.26 12.26
C GLY A 84 -16.57 -21.23 12.58
#